data_AF-A0AAX0IZC1-F1
#
_entry.id   AF-A0AAX0IZC1-F1
#
_cell.length_a   1.000
_cell.length_b   1.000
_cell.length_c   1.000
_cell.angle_alpha   90.00
_cell.angle_beta   90.00
_cell.angle_gamma   90.00
#
_symmetry.space_group_name_H-M   'P 1'
#
loop_
_entity.id
_entity.type
_entity.pdbx_description
1 polymer ?
#
loop_
_entity_poly.entity_id
_entity_poly.type
_entity_poly.pdbx_seq_one_letter_code
_entity_poly.pdbx_strand_id
1 'polypeptide(L)'
;MLTIAKLHGDSVAYYESTVDQNSVENSAALGPDGYYSEDEMKPAQAWVVARERVKSERVCAQLGVEVGAEVRGDAVRTWFNKALAPSRLKLGRAPKESGVLGFDLTFCAG
;
A
#
# COMPACT_ATOMS: atom_id res chain seq x y z
N MET A 1 -11.94 -16.95 -1.60
CA MET A 1 -11.37 -16.94 -2.98
C MET A 1 -10.15 -16.00 -2.98
N LEU A 2 -9.09 -16.30 -3.74
CA LEU A 2 -7.92 -15.42 -3.91
C LEU A 2 -7.77 -15.03 -5.39
N THR A 3 -7.64 -13.74 -5.68
CA THR A 3 -7.26 -13.23 -7.01
C THR A 3 -5.93 -12.47 -6.93
N ILE A 4 -5.18 -12.48 -8.03
CA ILE A 4 -3.88 -11.82 -8.14
C ILE A 4 -3.88 -10.94 -9.39
N ALA A 5 -3.59 -9.65 -9.24
CA ALA A 5 -3.52 -8.68 -10.34
C ALA A 5 -2.19 -7.91 -10.33
N LYS A 6 -1.76 -7.44 -11.51
CA LYS A 6 -0.58 -6.56 -11.63
C LYS A 6 -0.98 -5.12 -11.35
N LEU A 7 -0.16 -4.41 -10.57
CA LEU A 7 -0.32 -2.98 -10.36
C LEU A 7 0.46 -2.21 -11.42
N HIS A 8 -0.28 -1.44 -12.21
CA HIS A 8 0.26 -0.40 -13.10
C HIS A 8 0.04 0.99 -12.47
N GLY A 9 0.61 2.04 -13.06
CA GLY A 9 0.53 3.41 -12.51
C GLY A 9 -0.90 3.86 -12.21
N ASP A 10 -1.83 3.60 -13.12
CA ASP A 10 -3.24 3.96 -12.96
C ASP A 10 -3.94 3.11 -11.86
N SER A 11 -3.47 1.89 -11.63
CA SER A 11 -3.97 1.02 -10.56
C SER A 11 -3.55 1.52 -9.17
N VAL A 12 -2.38 2.17 -9.07
CA VAL A 12 -1.91 2.76 -7.81
C VAL A 12 -2.75 3.97 -7.41
N ALA A 13 -3.25 4.75 -8.38
CA ALA A 13 -4.11 5.90 -8.11
C ALA A 13 -5.40 5.53 -7.34
N TYR A 14 -5.93 4.33 -7.53
CA TYR A 14 -7.06 3.81 -6.75
C TYR A 14 -6.72 3.63 -5.26
N TYR A 15 -5.51 3.17 -4.95
CA TYR A 15 -5.04 3.02 -3.58
C TYR A 15 -4.73 4.37 -2.93
N GLU A 16 -4.17 5.30 -3.71
CA GLU A 16 -3.92 6.68 -3.24
C GLU A 16 -5.22 7.37 -2.84
N SER A 17 -6.24 7.35 -3.71
CA SER A 17 -7.51 8.01 -3.44
C SER A 17 -8.25 7.36 -2.27
N THR A 18 -8.21 6.03 -2.16
CA THR A 18 -8.88 5.31 -1.08
C THR A 18 -8.21 5.57 0.27
N VAL A 19 -6.87 5.63 0.32
CA VAL A 19 -6.15 5.95 1.56
C VAL A 19 -6.36 7.41 1.97
N ASP A 20 -6.36 8.36 1.04
CA ASP A 20 -6.61 9.77 1.35
C ASP A 20 -8.07 10.01 1.80
N GLN A 21 -9.03 9.26 1.25
CA GLN A 21 -10.44 9.25 1.68
C GLN A 21 -10.65 8.61 3.06
N ASN A 22 -9.74 7.73 3.50
CA ASN A 22 -9.73 7.10 4.82
C ASN A 22 -9.08 7.96 5.92
N SER A 23 -8.66 9.19 5.62
CA SER A 23 -8.28 10.14 6.68
C SER A 23 -9.51 10.49 7.52
N VAL A 24 -9.37 10.51 8.85
CA VAL A 24 -10.46 10.74 9.83
C VAL A 24 -11.32 11.98 9.52
N GLU A 25 -10.78 12.93 8.76
CA GLU A 25 -11.43 14.17 8.36
C GLU A 25 -12.40 14.03 7.16
N ASN A 26 -12.34 12.93 6.39
CA ASN A 26 -13.04 12.79 5.11
C ASN A 26 -14.02 11.60 5.01
N SER A 27 -14.31 10.94 6.14
CA SER A 27 -15.14 9.73 6.23
C SER A 27 -16.60 9.89 5.79
N ALA A 28 -17.09 11.11 5.59
CA ALA A 28 -18.45 11.38 5.14
C ALA A 28 -18.63 11.29 3.60
N ALA A 29 -17.54 11.18 2.83
CA ALA A 29 -17.54 11.17 1.36
C ALA A 29 -17.45 9.77 0.73
N LEU A 30 -17.46 8.70 1.55
CA LEU A 30 -17.37 7.33 1.07
C LEU A 30 -18.70 6.90 0.42
N GLY A 31 -18.69 6.75 -0.90
CA GLY A 31 -19.79 6.14 -1.64
C GLY A 31 -19.96 4.66 -1.29
N PRO A 32 -21.12 4.05 -1.61
CA PRO A 32 -21.44 2.67 -1.24
C PRO A 32 -20.49 1.61 -1.84
N ASP A 33 -19.72 1.97 -2.87
CA ASP A 33 -18.78 1.09 -3.58
C ASP A 33 -17.34 1.13 -3.00
N GLY A 34 -17.13 1.79 -1.87
CA GLY A 34 -15.82 1.85 -1.22
C GLY A 34 -15.41 0.49 -0.66
N TYR A 35 -14.24 -0.02 -1.04
CA TYR A 35 -13.69 -1.32 -0.60
C TYR A 35 -13.47 -1.42 0.94
N TYR A 36 -13.68 -0.33 1.68
CA TYR A 36 -13.52 -0.20 3.13
C TYR A 36 -14.83 0.21 3.86
N SER A 37 -16.00 0.09 3.22
CA SER A 37 -17.27 0.64 3.73
C SER A 37 -18.00 -0.21 4.78
N GLU A 38 -17.46 -1.35 5.22
CA GLU A 38 -18.11 -2.18 6.25
C GLU A 38 -17.40 -2.03 7.61
N ASP A 39 -18.04 -1.23 8.46
CA ASP A 39 -17.98 -1.08 9.93
C ASP A 39 -16.68 -0.80 10.69
N GLU A 40 -15.48 -0.93 10.12
CA GLU A 40 -14.26 -0.44 10.78
C GLU A 40 -13.26 0.05 9.73
N MET A 41 -13.27 1.36 9.43
CA MET A 41 -12.26 2.07 8.62
C MET A 41 -10.87 1.89 9.25
N LYS A 42 -10.23 0.74 9.03
CA LYS A 42 -8.84 0.53 9.42
C LYS A 42 -7.97 1.08 8.29
N PRO A 43 -7.12 2.07 8.58
CA PRO A 43 -6.26 2.63 7.54
C PRO A 43 -5.31 1.55 7.00
N ALA A 44 -4.84 1.72 5.77
CA ALA A 44 -3.90 0.77 5.17
C ALA A 44 -2.65 0.63 6.05
N GLN A 45 -2.22 -0.61 6.30
CA GLN A 45 -1.07 -0.90 7.16
C GLN A 45 0.06 -1.56 6.38
N ALA A 46 1.30 -1.20 6.73
CA ALA A 46 2.48 -1.80 6.16
C ALA A 46 2.85 -3.12 6.86
N TRP A 47 3.23 -4.13 6.09
CA TRP A 47 3.73 -5.41 6.60
C TRP A 47 5.02 -5.81 5.90
N VAL A 48 5.97 -6.34 6.68
CA VAL A 48 7.25 -6.85 6.16
C VAL A 48 7.44 -8.27 6.69
N VAL A 49 7.39 -9.25 5.79
CA VAL A 49 7.49 -10.67 6.14
C VAL A 49 8.70 -11.30 5.47
N ALA A 50 9.49 -12.00 6.27
CA ALA A 50 10.63 -12.82 5.84
C ALA A 50 10.60 -14.16 6.58
N ARG A 51 11.34 -15.16 6.07
CA ARG A 51 11.42 -16.50 6.70
C ARG A 51 11.91 -16.47 8.15
N GLU A 52 12.75 -15.49 8.50
CA GLU A 52 13.29 -15.32 9.84
C GLU A 52 12.98 -13.91 10.34
N ARG A 53 12.60 -13.79 11.61
CA ARG A 53 12.26 -12.52 12.24
C ARG A 53 13.37 -11.46 12.10
N VAL A 54 14.62 -11.84 12.33
CA VAL A 54 15.78 -10.93 12.20
C VAL A 54 15.91 -10.33 10.79
N LYS A 55 15.48 -11.06 9.75
CA LYS A 55 15.50 -10.56 8.37
C LYS A 55 14.37 -9.55 8.15
N SER A 56 13.18 -9.80 8.70
CA SER A 56 12.09 -8.81 8.69
C SER A 56 12.51 -7.52 9.40
N GLU A 57 13.09 -7.62 10.60
CA GLU A 57 13.56 -6.46 11.38
C GLU A 57 14.62 -5.65 10.62
N ARG A 58 15.57 -6.33 9.97
CA ARG A 58 16.57 -5.67 9.13
C ARG A 58 15.93 -4.94 7.94
N VAL A 59 14.95 -5.56 7.29
CA VAL A 59 14.26 -4.95 6.13
C VAL A 59 13.40 -3.77 6.59
N CYS A 60 12.67 -3.87 7.70
CA CYS A 60 11.96 -2.76 8.33
C CYS A 60 12.89 -1.57 8.58
N ALA A 61 14.04 -1.80 9.21
CA ALA A 61 15.05 -0.76 9.46
C ALA A 61 15.57 -0.12 8.17
N GLN A 62 15.82 -0.92 7.12
CA GLN A 62 16.28 -0.40 5.82
C GLN A 62 15.20 0.42 5.09
N LEU A 63 13.95 -0.01 5.14
CA LEU A 63 12.82 0.66 4.49
C LEU A 63 12.33 1.86 5.30
N GLY A 64 12.66 1.94 6.59
CA GLY A 64 12.15 2.97 7.50
C GLY A 64 10.67 2.81 7.78
N VAL A 65 10.20 1.56 7.91
CA VAL A 65 8.79 1.24 8.15
C VAL A 65 8.66 0.24 9.30
N GLU A 66 7.70 0.48 10.18
CA GLU A 66 7.32 -0.46 11.22
C GLU A 66 6.15 -1.33 10.75
N VAL A 67 6.11 -2.58 11.21
CA VAL A 67 4.99 -3.48 10.93
C VAL A 67 3.74 -2.95 11.62
N GLY A 68 2.63 -2.86 10.87
CA GLY A 68 1.38 -2.27 11.36
C GLY A 68 1.32 -0.75 11.27
N ALA A 69 2.40 -0.09 10.82
CA ALA A 69 2.38 1.35 10.60
C ALA A 69 1.35 1.72 9.55
N GLU A 70 0.59 2.78 9.83
CA GLU A 70 -0.34 3.36 8.88
C GLU A 70 0.40 3.90 7.64
N VAL A 71 -0.15 3.59 6.48
CA VAL A 71 0.34 4.06 5.18
C VAL A 71 -0.62 5.12 4.68
N ARG A 72 -0.11 6.33 4.42
CA ARG A 72 -0.84 7.46 3.84
C ARG A 72 -0.75 7.45 2.31
N GLY A 73 -1.67 8.10 1.60
CA GLY A 73 -1.77 8.03 0.14
C GLY A 73 -0.51 8.56 -0.56
N ASP A 74 0.10 9.61 -0.03
CA ASP A 74 1.37 10.17 -0.49
C ASP A 74 2.56 9.20 -0.33
N ALA A 75 2.55 8.41 0.74
CA ALA A 75 3.51 7.34 0.97
C ALA A 75 3.34 6.21 -0.06
N VAL A 76 2.11 5.78 -0.36
CA VAL A 76 1.81 4.79 -1.42
C VAL A 76 2.38 5.24 -2.76
N ARG A 77 2.08 6.49 -3.16
CA ARG A 77 2.58 7.10 -4.39
C ARG A 77 4.10 7.04 -4.48
N THR A 78 4.76 7.44 -3.40
CA THR A 78 6.22 7.52 -3.36
C THR A 78 6.85 6.13 -3.43
N TRP A 79 6.25 5.14 -2.78
CA TRP A 79 6.76 3.77 -2.78
C TRP A 79 6.66 3.11 -4.16
N PHE A 80 5.48 3.15 -4.78
CA PHE A 80 5.20 2.42 -6.01
C PHE A 80 5.61 3.20 -7.27
N ASN A 81 5.29 4.50 -7.36
CA ASN A 81 5.53 5.27 -8.58
C ASN A 81 6.97 5.80 -8.66
N LYS A 82 7.63 6.03 -7.52
CA LYS A 82 9.01 6.55 -7.48
C LYS A 82 10.04 5.50 -7.07
N ALA A 83 9.62 4.27 -6.73
CA ALA A 83 10.48 3.22 -6.18
C ALA A 83 11.33 3.72 -4.99
N LEU A 84 10.73 4.49 -4.09
CA LEU A 84 11.41 5.14 -2.99
C LEU A 84 10.75 4.75 -1.66
N ALA A 85 11.53 4.15 -0.76
CA ALA A 85 11.05 3.79 0.57
C ALA A 85 10.85 5.01 1.49
N PRO A 86 10.09 4.87 2.59
CA PRO A 86 9.97 5.90 3.62
C PRO A 86 11.32 6.41 4.16
N SER A 87 12.33 5.53 4.29
CA SER A 87 13.71 5.90 4.64
C SER A 87 14.46 6.71 3.57
N ARG A 88 13.82 7.01 2.43
CA ARG A 88 14.41 7.58 1.21
C ARG A 88 15.41 6.66 0.49
N LEU A 89 15.46 5.39 0.89
CA LEU A 89 16.20 4.38 0.15
C LEU A 89 15.55 4.18 -1.23
N LYS A 90 16.36 4.25 -2.30
CA LYS A 90 15.92 3.86 -3.64
C LYS A 90 15.85 2.34 -3.73
N LEU A 91 14.68 1.82 -4.09
CA LEU A 91 14.39 0.39 -4.22
C LEU A 91 14.69 -0.15 -5.62
N GLY A 92 15.01 0.75 -6.55
CA GLY A 92 15.31 0.42 -7.94
C GLY A 92 15.21 1.65 -8.82
N ARG A 93 15.03 1.42 -10.13
CA ARG A 93 14.67 2.50 -11.06
C ARG A 93 13.18 2.79 -10.92
N ALA A 94 12.83 4.07 -11.03
CA ALA A 94 11.43 4.47 -11.17
C ALA A 94 10.81 3.68 -12.35
N PRO A 95 9.68 3.01 -12.15
CA PRO A 95 9.08 2.21 -13.21
C PRO A 95 8.67 3.07 -14.40
N LYS A 96 8.75 2.49 -15.60
CA LYS A 96 8.19 3.09 -16.81
C LYS A 96 6.66 2.93 -16.78
N GLU A 97 5.97 3.67 -17.64
CA GLU A 97 4.50 3.62 -17.76
C GLU A 97 3.96 2.19 -17.99
N SER A 98 4.69 1.36 -18.75
CA SER A 98 4.37 -0.07 -18.96
C SER A 98 4.91 -1.02 -17.89
N GLY A 99 5.55 -0.48 -16.84
CA GLY A 99 6.15 -1.26 -15.76
C GLY A 99 5.11 -1.85 -14.81
N VAL A 100 5.48 -2.97 -14.19
CA VAL A 100 4.72 -3.55 -13.08
C VAL A 100 5.32 -3.00 -11.79
N LEU A 101 4.50 -2.27 -11.02
CA LEU A 101 4.91 -1.60 -9.78
C LEU A 101 4.81 -2.54 -8.58
N GLY A 102 3.92 -3.52 -8.67
CA GLY A 102 3.64 -4.49 -7.63
C GLY A 102 2.52 -5.43 -8.04
N PHE A 103 1.96 -6.13 -7.06
CA PHE A 103 0.83 -7.02 -7.25
C PHE A 103 -0.23 -6.73 -6.19
N ASP A 104 -1.49 -6.81 -6.60
CA ASP A 104 -2.65 -6.81 -5.73
C ASP A 104 -3.07 -8.26 -5.47
N LEU A 105 -3.33 -8.58 -4.20
CA LEU A 105 -3.78 -9.88 -3.75
C LEU A 105 -5.11 -9.68 -3.01
N THR A 106 -6.22 -10.00 -3.67
CA THR A 106 -7.55 -9.83 -3.10
C THR A 106 -8.06 -11.14 -2.49
N PHE A 107 -8.36 -11.11 -1.19
CA PHE A 107 -8.92 -12.23 -0.45
C PHE A 107 -10.42 -11.99 -0.20
N CYS A 108 -11.29 -12.74 -0.88
CA CYS A 108 -12.72 -12.69 -0.62
C CYS A 108 -13.08 -13.75 0.42
N ALA A 109 -13.70 -13.33 1.52
CA ALA A 109 -14.40 -14.22 2.43
C ALA A 109 -15.53 -14.94 1.68
N GLY A 110 -15.74 -16.22 1.99
CA GLY A 110 -16.79 -17.05 1.41
C GLY A 110 -17.91 -17.29 2.41
#